data_AF-A0A3M2S632-F1
#
_entry.id   AF-A0A3M2S632-F1
#
_cell.length_a   1.000
_cell.length_b   1.000
_cell.length_c   1.000
_cell.angle_alpha   90.00
_cell.angle_beta   90.00
_cell.angle_gamma   90.00
#
_symmetry.space_group_name_H-M   'P 1'
#
loop_
_entity.id
_entity.type
_entity.pdbx_description
1 polymer ?
#
loop_
_entity_poly.entity_id
_entity_poly.type
_entity_poly.pdbx_seq_one_letter_code
_entity_poly.pdbx_strand_id
1 'polypeptide(L)'
;MRFSQLFTALAASATVMAASSLRCSPFPSSMIEFSSGFIQPEPPLVKPEFKTNFVQHKWNENLSHITTGFIDNSPSKGFVRADEAFDGKLASSLFNYANVTKSGLVDNTLTTYTPGSNKPDIWRGYVNSNFPIFEKDILVKGGAVFEGLVQRKFVKDPVAAWSLMYQNAIPVTVYVDNCHVVVGYDYFSPGLRTRVINEFFNTQAKE
;
A
#
# COMPACT_ATOMS: atom_id res chain seq x y z
N MET A 1 -18.55 -39.10 63.05
CA MET A 1 -18.10 -37.69 63.00
C MET A 1 -17.28 -37.50 61.73
N ARG A 2 -17.70 -36.55 60.87
CA ARG A 2 -16.88 -35.71 59.96
C ARG A 2 -16.06 -36.41 58.84
N PHE A 3 -15.92 -35.91 57.62
CA PHE A 3 -16.47 -34.75 56.90
C PHE A 3 -16.22 -35.05 55.40
N SER A 4 -17.24 -34.86 54.56
CA SER A 4 -17.12 -34.93 53.09
C SER A 4 -16.42 -33.67 52.55
N GLN A 5 -15.55 -33.81 51.55
CA GLN A 5 -15.22 -32.72 50.62
C GLN A 5 -15.16 -33.25 49.19
N LEU A 6 -16.24 -33.00 48.43
CA LEU A 6 -16.21 -33.03 46.96
C LEU A 6 -15.65 -31.68 46.50
N PHE A 7 -14.60 -31.71 45.67
CA PHE A 7 -14.17 -30.56 44.88
C PHE A 7 -14.92 -30.56 43.55
N THR A 8 -15.90 -29.68 43.41
CA THR A 8 -16.55 -29.34 42.14
C THR A 8 -15.66 -28.36 41.37
N ALA A 9 -15.04 -28.82 40.29
CA ALA A 9 -14.35 -27.94 39.33
C ALA A 9 -15.38 -27.33 38.37
N LEU A 10 -15.54 -26.00 38.44
CA LEU A 10 -16.35 -25.21 37.51
C LEU A 10 -15.54 -25.03 36.21
N ALA A 11 -15.94 -25.71 35.13
CA ALA A 11 -15.39 -25.45 33.80
C ALA A 11 -16.03 -24.17 33.24
N ALA A 12 -15.26 -23.08 33.20
CA ALA A 12 -15.67 -21.85 32.53
C ALA A 12 -15.59 -22.06 31.01
N SER A 13 -16.75 -22.20 30.36
CA SER A 13 -16.87 -22.21 28.91
C SER A 13 -16.51 -20.84 28.35
N ALA A 14 -15.27 -20.65 27.93
CA ALA A 14 -14.87 -19.48 27.14
C ALA A 14 -15.50 -19.63 25.75
N THR A 15 -16.58 -18.89 25.50
CA THR A 15 -17.09 -18.66 24.15
C THR A 15 -16.07 -17.81 23.39
N VAL A 16 -15.21 -18.47 22.64
CA VAL A 16 -14.39 -17.81 21.62
C VAL A 16 -15.36 -17.31 20.56
N MET A 17 -15.77 -16.04 20.65
CA MET A 17 -16.40 -15.37 19.53
C MET A 17 -15.32 -15.28 18.45
N ALA A 18 -15.35 -16.20 17.49
CA ALA A 18 -14.61 -16.07 16.26
C ALA A 18 -15.02 -14.72 15.66
N ALA A 19 -14.07 -13.77 15.62
CA ALA A 19 -14.26 -12.53 14.89
C ALA A 19 -14.70 -12.93 13.48
N SER A 20 -15.90 -12.50 13.08
CA SER A 20 -16.34 -12.61 11.69
C SER A 20 -15.34 -11.81 10.86
N SER A 21 -14.33 -12.50 10.30
CA SER A 21 -13.52 -11.93 9.25
C SER A 21 -14.50 -11.58 8.14
N LEU A 22 -14.71 -10.29 7.87
CA LEU A 22 -15.41 -9.84 6.68
C LEU A 22 -14.71 -10.51 5.48
N ARG A 23 -15.30 -11.62 4.99
CA ARG A 23 -14.79 -12.31 3.82
C ARG A 23 -15.26 -11.51 2.62
N CYS A 24 -14.33 -10.83 1.98
CA CYS A 24 -14.61 -10.06 0.77
C CYS A 24 -15.04 -11.00 -0.36
N SER A 25 -15.96 -10.56 -1.20
CA SER A 25 -16.44 -11.34 -2.32
C SER A 25 -15.32 -11.58 -3.33
N PRO A 26 -15.16 -12.79 -3.89
CA PRO A 26 -14.22 -13.03 -4.97
C PRO A 26 -14.52 -12.13 -6.19
N PHE A 27 -13.50 -11.90 -7.04
CA PHE A 27 -13.74 -11.22 -8.32
C PHE A 27 -14.73 -12.03 -9.18
N PRO A 28 -15.69 -11.36 -9.84
CA PRO A 28 -16.66 -12.04 -10.69
C PRO A 28 -15.98 -12.63 -11.93
N SER A 29 -16.55 -13.69 -12.49
CA SER A 29 -16.04 -14.32 -13.71
C SER A 29 -16.05 -13.38 -14.93
N SER A 30 -16.88 -12.32 -14.91
CA SER A 30 -16.89 -11.27 -15.94
C SER A 30 -15.61 -10.43 -15.98
N MET A 31 -14.74 -10.51 -14.96
CA MET A 31 -13.42 -9.85 -14.96
C MET A 31 -12.32 -10.73 -15.55
N ILE A 32 -12.62 -11.97 -15.95
CA ILE A 32 -11.66 -12.85 -16.63
C ILE A 32 -11.57 -12.42 -18.10
N GLU A 33 -10.39 -11.96 -18.50
CA GLU A 33 -10.08 -11.24 -19.74
C GLU A 33 -10.46 -12.01 -21.00
N PHE A 34 -10.29 -13.34 -20.98
CA PHE A 34 -10.61 -14.23 -22.09
C PHE A 34 -11.89 -15.04 -21.86
N SER A 35 -12.76 -14.62 -20.94
CA SER A 35 -14.08 -15.22 -20.80
C SER A 35 -15.07 -14.64 -21.83
N SER A 36 -16.04 -15.45 -22.26
CA SER A 36 -17.10 -15.00 -23.19
C SER A 36 -18.05 -13.96 -22.57
N GLY A 37 -18.00 -13.78 -21.24
CA GLY A 37 -18.80 -12.81 -20.50
C GLY A 37 -17.97 -11.63 -20.00
N PHE A 38 -16.77 -11.39 -20.56
CA PHE A 38 -15.92 -10.30 -20.14
C PHE A 38 -16.61 -8.94 -20.32
N ILE A 39 -16.58 -8.14 -19.27
CA ILE A 39 -17.03 -6.74 -19.28
C ILE A 39 -15.95 -5.95 -18.56
N GLN A 40 -15.46 -4.88 -19.18
CA GLN A 40 -14.53 -3.97 -18.51
C GLN A 40 -15.18 -3.46 -17.22
N PRO A 41 -14.63 -3.79 -16.04
CA PRO A 41 -15.20 -3.33 -14.79
C PRO A 41 -14.95 -1.83 -14.62
N GLU A 42 -15.88 -1.16 -13.94
CA GLU A 42 -15.68 0.21 -13.49
C GLU A 42 -14.59 0.26 -12.39
N PRO A 43 -13.74 1.29 -12.37
CA PRO A 43 -12.74 1.46 -11.32
C PRO A 43 -13.39 1.52 -9.92
N PRO A 44 -12.91 0.71 -8.95
CA PRO A 44 -13.48 0.72 -7.61
C PRO A 44 -13.00 1.95 -6.81
N LEU A 45 -13.77 2.32 -5.80
CA LEU A 45 -13.25 3.12 -4.69
C LEU A 45 -12.33 2.24 -3.84
N VAL A 46 -11.18 2.77 -3.42
CA VAL A 46 -10.21 2.06 -2.58
C VAL A 46 -10.37 2.46 -1.11
N LYS A 47 -9.90 1.61 -0.19
CA LYS A 47 -9.77 1.96 1.23
C LYS A 47 -8.58 2.91 1.40
N PRO A 48 -8.82 4.21 1.71
CA PRO A 48 -7.77 5.23 1.64
C PRO A 48 -6.87 5.24 2.87
N GLU A 49 -7.36 4.81 4.04
CA GLU A 49 -6.59 4.85 5.28
C GLU A 49 -5.96 3.48 5.51
N PHE A 50 -4.65 3.39 5.33
CA PHE A 50 -3.95 2.14 5.55
C PHE A 50 -2.53 2.31 6.03
N LYS A 51 -2.07 1.27 6.71
CA LYS A 51 -0.68 1.07 7.09
C LYS A 51 -0.18 -0.24 6.53
N THR A 52 1.04 -0.29 6.02
CA THR A 52 1.53 -1.52 5.37
C THR A 52 3.05 -1.61 5.42
N ASN A 53 3.57 -2.84 5.39
CA ASN A 53 4.97 -3.06 5.09
C ASN A 53 5.15 -3.13 3.58
N PHE A 54 6.31 -2.71 3.08
CA PHE A 54 6.59 -2.74 1.65
C PHE A 54 7.98 -3.27 1.33
N VAL A 55 8.10 -3.83 0.13
CA VAL A 55 9.37 -4.01 -0.58
C VAL A 55 9.27 -3.24 -1.88
N GLN A 56 10.22 -2.35 -2.12
CA GLN A 56 10.35 -1.61 -3.38
C GLN A 56 11.62 -2.05 -4.10
N HIS A 57 11.50 -2.32 -5.40
CA HIS A 57 12.67 -2.45 -6.27
C HIS A 57 12.60 -1.38 -7.34
N LYS A 58 13.68 -0.59 -7.43
CA LYS A 58 13.88 0.46 -8.43
C LYS A 58 15.10 0.12 -9.28
N TRP A 59 14.93 0.08 -10.60
CA TRP A 59 16.03 -0.23 -11.49
C TRP A 59 15.97 0.45 -12.86
N ASN A 60 17.15 0.67 -13.44
CA ASN A 60 17.41 1.05 -14.82
C ASN A 60 18.81 0.56 -15.24
N GLU A 61 19.34 1.04 -16.36
CA GLU A 61 20.68 0.64 -16.85
C GLU A 61 21.82 0.90 -15.85
N ASN A 62 21.68 1.90 -14.97
CA ASN A 62 22.73 2.37 -14.05
C ASN A 62 22.39 2.19 -12.56
N LEU A 63 21.23 1.61 -12.24
CA LEU A 63 20.71 1.52 -10.88
C LEU A 63 19.99 0.20 -10.67
N SER A 64 20.25 -0.46 -9.55
CA SER A 64 19.39 -1.50 -8.99
C SER A 64 19.38 -1.34 -7.48
N HIS A 65 18.23 -0.96 -6.93
CA HIS A 65 18.09 -0.58 -5.54
C HIS A 65 16.84 -1.20 -4.94
N ILE A 66 17.01 -2.02 -3.91
CA ILE A 66 15.92 -2.64 -3.17
C ILE A 66 15.84 -1.98 -1.80
N THR A 67 14.65 -1.52 -1.47
CA THR A 67 14.32 -0.92 -0.18
C THR A 67 13.20 -1.71 0.46
N THR A 68 13.21 -1.79 1.79
CA THR A 68 12.09 -2.32 2.57
C THR A 68 11.67 -1.33 3.62
N GLY A 69 10.40 -1.34 4.01
CA GLY A 69 9.95 -0.36 4.98
C GLY A 69 8.48 -0.49 5.36
N PHE A 70 7.96 0.62 5.88
CA PHE A 70 6.59 0.78 6.32
C PHE A 70 5.99 2.08 5.77
N ILE A 71 4.74 2.03 5.33
CA ILE A 71 3.98 3.17 4.82
C ILE A 71 2.77 3.41 5.73
N ASP A 72 2.50 4.67 6.04
CA ASP A 72 1.25 5.17 6.61
C ASP A 72 0.63 6.13 5.59
N ASN A 73 -0.43 5.69 4.91
CA ASN A 73 -1.18 6.49 3.95
C ASN A 73 -2.42 7.03 4.65
N SER A 74 -2.46 8.35 4.87
CA SER A 74 -3.57 9.01 5.56
C SER A 74 -4.07 10.24 4.80
N PRO A 75 -4.89 10.04 3.75
CA PRO A 75 -5.50 11.14 3.00
C PRO A 75 -6.36 12.05 3.86
N SER A 76 -7.07 11.54 4.87
CA SER A 76 -7.84 12.38 5.81
C SER A 76 -6.99 13.38 6.58
N LYS A 77 -5.70 13.06 6.76
CA LYS A 77 -4.70 13.94 7.39
C LYS A 77 -3.77 14.61 6.38
N GLY A 78 -3.99 14.38 5.08
CA GLY A 78 -3.20 14.97 4.00
C GLY A 78 -1.74 14.56 3.98
N PHE A 79 -1.39 13.32 4.38
CA PHE A 79 0.00 12.88 4.32
C PHE A 79 0.20 11.43 3.89
N VAL A 80 1.42 11.16 3.43
CA VAL A 80 2.00 9.82 3.35
C VAL A 80 3.31 9.84 4.12
N ARG A 81 3.50 8.88 5.02
CA ARG A 81 4.79 8.66 5.68
C ARG A 81 5.39 7.35 5.18
N ALA A 82 6.65 7.37 4.78
CA ALA A 82 7.41 6.20 4.41
C ALA A 82 8.65 6.10 5.29
N ASP A 83 8.69 5.08 6.13
CA ASP A 83 9.87 4.68 6.89
C ASP A 83 10.57 3.57 6.12
N GLU A 84 11.85 3.71 5.83
CA GLU A 84 12.55 2.82 4.91
C GLU A 84 13.98 2.50 5.37
N ALA A 85 14.44 1.32 4.96
CA ALA A 85 15.80 0.84 5.19
C ALA A 85 16.45 0.45 3.86
N PHE A 86 17.64 0.97 3.60
CA PHE A 86 18.45 0.69 2.42
C PHE A 86 19.94 0.88 2.69
N ASP A 87 20.81 0.06 2.11
CA ASP A 87 22.28 0.16 2.23
C ASP A 87 22.80 0.41 3.66
N GLY A 88 22.20 -0.25 4.65
CA GLY A 88 22.56 -0.12 6.07
C GLY A 88 22.14 1.21 6.72
N LYS A 89 21.37 2.04 6.03
CA LYS A 89 20.80 3.31 6.51
C LYS A 89 19.31 3.16 6.78
N LEU A 90 18.80 3.97 7.70
CA LEU A 90 17.37 4.16 7.92
C LEU A 90 16.97 5.57 7.47
N ALA A 91 15.79 5.70 6.89
CA ALA A 91 15.21 6.97 6.51
C ALA A 91 13.71 7.01 6.86
N SER A 92 13.20 8.21 7.09
CA SER A 92 11.78 8.49 7.28
C SER A 92 11.45 9.73 6.47
N SER A 93 10.59 9.59 5.46
CA SER A 93 10.02 10.70 4.71
C SER A 93 8.59 10.95 5.16
N LEU A 94 8.27 12.21 5.46
CA LEU A 94 6.91 12.68 5.67
C LEU A 94 6.51 13.59 4.51
N PHE A 95 5.71 13.05 3.59
CA PHE A 95 5.15 13.77 2.45
C PHE A 95 3.84 14.44 2.86
N ASN A 96 3.84 15.76 2.93
CA ASN A 96 2.68 16.58 3.27
C ASN A 96 1.91 16.99 2.00
N TYR A 97 0.90 16.18 1.66
CA TYR A 97 0.00 16.42 0.53
C TYR A 97 -1.01 17.55 0.76
N ALA A 98 -1.11 18.11 1.97
CA ALA A 98 -1.81 19.37 2.20
C ALA A 98 -0.97 20.60 1.76
N ASN A 99 0.32 20.43 1.44
CA ASN A 99 1.22 21.48 0.98
C ASN A 99 1.91 21.07 -0.32
N VAL A 100 1.27 21.37 -1.44
CA VAL A 100 1.72 20.99 -2.79
C VAL A 100 1.91 22.24 -3.64
N THR A 101 2.99 22.30 -4.42
CA THR A 101 3.22 23.40 -5.37
C THR A 101 2.22 23.36 -6.52
N LYS A 102 2.12 24.45 -7.29
CA LYS A 102 1.31 24.48 -8.53
C LYS A 102 1.74 23.42 -9.55
N SER A 103 2.99 22.99 -9.52
CA SER A 103 3.56 21.96 -10.39
C SER A 103 3.42 20.54 -9.84
N GLY A 104 2.71 20.34 -8.72
CA GLY A 104 2.48 19.02 -8.14
C GLY A 104 3.62 18.48 -7.27
N LEU A 105 4.60 19.31 -6.88
CA LEU A 105 5.67 18.89 -5.97
C LEU A 105 5.17 18.94 -4.53
N VAL A 106 5.47 17.90 -3.76
CA VAL A 106 4.97 17.68 -2.40
C VAL A 106 6.05 18.10 -1.39
N ASP A 107 5.67 18.85 -0.37
CA ASP A 107 6.54 19.19 0.77
C ASP A 107 6.93 17.90 1.51
N ASN A 108 8.23 17.59 1.53
CA ASN A 108 8.77 16.42 2.20
C ASN A 108 9.73 16.85 3.30
N THR A 109 9.57 16.25 4.49
CA THR A 109 10.62 16.24 5.52
C THR A 109 11.26 14.86 5.56
N LEU A 110 12.52 14.77 5.13
CA LEU A 110 13.33 13.56 5.15
C LEU A 110 14.25 13.58 6.37
N THR A 111 14.13 12.57 7.21
CA THR A 111 15.05 12.28 8.30
C THR A 111 15.86 11.04 7.95
N THR A 112 17.19 11.13 7.97
CA THR A 112 18.08 9.98 7.73
C THR A 112 18.95 9.68 8.94
N TYR A 113 19.22 8.40 9.17
CA TYR A 113 20.04 7.90 10.25
C TYR A 113 21.25 7.16 9.68
N THR A 114 22.41 7.78 9.81
CA THR A 114 23.68 7.24 9.32
C THR A 114 24.37 6.41 10.39
N PRO A 115 24.85 5.19 10.08
CA PRO A 115 25.62 4.39 11.03
C PRO A 115 26.79 5.16 11.65
N GLY A 116 26.95 5.05 12.97
CA GLY A 116 27.99 5.74 13.73
C GLY A 116 27.68 7.21 14.09
N SER A 117 26.57 7.77 13.61
CA SER A 117 26.08 9.07 14.07
C SER A 117 25.17 8.91 15.29
N ASN A 118 25.23 9.86 16.23
CA ASN A 118 24.29 9.99 17.34
C ASN A 118 23.16 11.01 17.07
N LYS A 119 23.15 11.61 15.87
CA LYS A 119 22.15 12.59 15.44
C LYS A 119 21.62 12.24 14.05
N PRO A 120 20.32 12.38 13.80
CA PRO A 120 19.80 12.26 12.45
C PRO A 120 20.13 13.50 11.61
N ASP A 121 20.24 13.31 10.30
CA ASP A 121 20.28 14.39 9.32
C ASP A 121 18.86 14.67 8.83
N ILE A 122 18.43 15.93 8.88
CA ILE A 122 17.09 16.36 8.49
C ILE A 122 17.18 17.29 7.29
N TRP A 123 16.46 16.95 6.23
CA TRP A 123 16.28 17.78 5.05
C TRP A 123 14.80 18.05 4.83
N ARG A 124 14.45 19.25 4.35
CA ARG A 124 13.08 19.59 3.96
C ARG A 124 13.06 20.33 2.63
N GLY A 125 12.13 19.95 1.76
CA GLY A 125 11.92 20.62 0.48
C GLY A 125 10.81 19.96 -0.34
N TYR A 126 10.49 20.57 -1.47
CA TYR A 126 9.46 20.07 -2.37
C TYR A 126 10.04 19.04 -3.35
N VAL A 127 9.40 17.87 -3.46
CA VAL A 127 9.84 16.76 -4.30
C VAL A 127 8.71 16.19 -5.15
N ASN A 128 9.06 15.54 -6.25
CA ASN A 128 8.13 14.62 -6.90
C ASN A 128 8.14 13.30 -6.10
N SER A 129 7.08 13.05 -5.34
CA SER A 129 7.04 11.92 -4.41
C SER A 129 7.02 10.59 -5.16
N ASN A 130 7.89 9.66 -4.74
CA ASN A 130 7.81 8.26 -5.18
C ASN A 130 6.73 7.47 -4.44
N PHE A 131 6.08 8.07 -3.44
CA PHE A 131 5.04 7.48 -2.60
C PHE A 131 3.75 8.29 -2.76
N PRO A 132 2.88 7.97 -3.76
CA PRO A 132 1.67 8.71 -4.01
C PRO A 132 0.69 8.60 -2.85
N ILE A 133 -0.16 9.61 -2.67
CA ILE A 133 -1.29 9.54 -1.75
C ILE A 133 -2.46 8.82 -2.42
N PHE A 134 -2.93 7.74 -1.81
CA PHE A 134 -4.05 6.96 -2.32
C PHE A 134 -5.36 7.49 -1.72
N GLU A 135 -5.96 8.49 -2.36
CA GLU A 135 -7.32 8.93 -2.06
C GLU A 135 -8.35 7.84 -2.41
N LYS A 136 -9.52 7.89 -1.78
CA LYS A 136 -10.59 6.89 -1.94
C LYS A 136 -11.00 6.70 -3.41
N ASP A 137 -10.98 7.77 -4.19
CA ASP A 137 -11.42 7.81 -5.57
C ASP A 137 -10.26 7.96 -6.57
N ILE A 138 -9.02 7.65 -6.17
CA ILE A 138 -7.82 7.82 -7.03
C ILE A 138 -7.97 7.10 -8.38
N LEU A 139 -8.53 5.89 -8.40
CA LEU A 139 -8.72 5.12 -9.62
C LEU A 139 -9.81 5.72 -10.51
N VAL A 140 -10.90 6.21 -9.90
CA VAL A 140 -12.01 6.84 -10.61
C VAL A 140 -11.57 8.18 -11.21
N LYS A 141 -10.97 9.05 -10.41
CA LYS A 141 -10.41 10.35 -10.86
C LYS A 141 -9.32 10.18 -11.91
N GLY A 142 -8.52 9.12 -11.78
CA GLY A 142 -7.45 8.79 -12.72
C GLY A 142 -7.94 8.18 -14.03
N GLY A 143 -9.25 7.91 -14.18
CA GLY A 143 -9.80 7.22 -15.35
C GLY A 143 -9.16 5.84 -15.54
N ALA A 144 -8.95 5.11 -14.45
CA ALA A 144 -8.14 3.90 -14.47
C ALA A 144 -8.75 2.83 -15.40
N VAL A 145 -7.88 2.11 -16.10
CA VAL A 145 -8.26 1.01 -17.00
C VAL A 145 -7.88 -0.31 -16.34
N PHE A 146 -8.81 -1.25 -16.30
CA PHE A 146 -8.56 -2.60 -15.83
C PHE A 146 -7.60 -3.33 -16.76
N GLU A 147 -6.48 -3.81 -16.23
CA GLU A 147 -5.46 -4.55 -16.99
C GLU A 147 -5.60 -6.07 -16.85
N GLY A 148 -6.33 -6.52 -15.84
CA GLY A 148 -6.48 -7.95 -15.58
C GLY A 148 -6.38 -8.36 -14.12
N LEU A 149 -6.60 -9.66 -13.90
CA LEU A 149 -6.37 -10.31 -12.62
C LEU A 149 -4.96 -10.91 -12.60
N VAL A 150 -4.13 -10.49 -11.65
CA VAL A 150 -2.72 -10.90 -11.56
C VAL A 150 -2.37 -11.42 -10.18
N GLN A 151 -1.31 -12.24 -10.11
CA GLN A 151 -0.73 -12.67 -8.85
C GLN A 151 0.36 -11.69 -8.39
N ARG A 152 0.34 -11.31 -7.11
CA ARG A 152 1.43 -10.53 -6.46
C ARG A 152 2.21 -11.41 -5.50
N LYS A 153 3.47 -11.06 -5.22
CA LYS A 153 4.38 -11.94 -4.46
C LYS A 153 3.94 -12.24 -3.03
N PHE A 154 3.36 -11.25 -2.35
CA PHE A 154 2.98 -11.36 -0.93
C PHE A 154 1.47 -11.45 -0.70
N VAL A 155 0.67 -11.51 -1.77
CA VAL A 155 -0.78 -11.69 -1.70
C VAL A 155 -1.10 -13.10 -2.19
N LYS A 156 -1.92 -13.85 -1.45
CA LYS A 156 -2.26 -15.23 -1.81
C LYS A 156 -3.22 -15.30 -2.99
N ASP A 157 -4.27 -14.49 -2.96
CA ASP A 157 -5.32 -14.50 -3.97
C ASP A 157 -4.96 -13.53 -5.12
N PRO A 158 -5.52 -13.72 -6.33
CA PRO A 158 -5.36 -12.77 -7.42
C PRO A 158 -5.86 -11.38 -7.04
N VAL A 159 -5.27 -10.35 -7.63
CA VAL A 159 -5.64 -8.94 -7.42
C VAL A 159 -5.91 -8.27 -8.76
N ALA A 160 -6.75 -7.25 -8.75
CA ALA A 160 -7.06 -6.47 -9.94
C ALA A 160 -5.98 -5.42 -10.20
N ALA A 161 -5.42 -5.41 -11.41
CA ALA A 161 -4.49 -4.40 -11.87
C ALA A 161 -5.24 -3.26 -12.57
N TRP A 162 -4.92 -2.02 -12.20
CA TRP A 162 -5.57 -0.80 -12.69
C TRP A 162 -4.53 0.22 -13.13
N SER A 163 -4.49 0.54 -14.42
CA SER A 163 -3.55 1.54 -14.95
C SER A 163 -4.15 2.91 -15.08
N LEU A 164 -3.40 3.93 -14.63
CA LEU A 164 -3.76 5.34 -14.68
C LEU A 164 -2.55 6.22 -15.00
N MET A 165 -2.80 7.46 -15.42
CA MET A 165 -1.77 8.47 -15.60
C MET A 165 -1.69 9.37 -14.37
N TYR A 166 -0.76 9.09 -13.46
CA TYR A 166 -0.55 9.91 -12.27
C TYR A 166 0.03 11.27 -12.65
N GLN A 167 -0.57 12.35 -12.12
CA GLN A 167 -0.27 13.74 -12.51
C GLN A 167 -0.29 13.96 -14.04
N ASN A 168 -1.11 13.18 -14.78
CA ASN A 168 -1.21 13.20 -16.24
C ASN A 168 0.11 12.94 -16.99
N ALA A 169 1.14 12.39 -16.32
CA ALA A 169 2.48 12.27 -16.88
C ALA A 169 3.17 10.92 -16.60
N ILE A 170 2.85 10.28 -15.48
CA ILE A 170 3.54 9.07 -15.03
C ILE A 170 2.57 7.89 -15.13
N PRO A 171 2.85 6.89 -15.99
CA PRO A 171 2.06 5.65 -16.01
C PRO A 171 2.24 4.90 -14.69
N VAL A 172 1.13 4.64 -14.01
CA VAL A 172 1.07 3.90 -12.74
C VAL A 172 0.06 2.77 -12.88
N THR A 173 0.47 1.57 -12.50
CA THR A 173 -0.44 0.43 -12.29
C THR A 173 -0.64 0.27 -10.79
N VAL A 174 -1.88 0.38 -10.32
CA VAL A 174 -2.28 0.16 -8.92
C VAL A 174 -2.89 -1.23 -8.82
N TYR A 175 -2.47 -1.99 -7.81
CA TYR A 175 -2.98 -3.34 -7.55
C TYR A 175 -3.94 -3.30 -6.36
N VAL A 176 -5.15 -3.80 -6.56
CA VAL A 176 -6.23 -3.74 -5.56
C VAL A 176 -6.80 -5.13 -5.35
N ASP A 177 -6.89 -5.56 -4.08
CA ASP A 177 -7.51 -6.84 -3.75
C ASP A 177 -9.05 -6.78 -3.85
N ASN A 178 -9.69 -7.92 -3.64
CA ASN A 178 -11.14 -8.02 -3.68
C ASN A 178 -11.84 -7.36 -2.48
N CYS A 179 -11.08 -6.88 -1.50
CA CYS A 179 -11.54 -6.05 -0.38
C CYS A 179 -11.40 -4.54 -0.66
N HIS A 180 -11.01 -4.16 -1.88
CA HIS A 180 -10.71 -2.79 -2.27
C HIS A 180 -9.52 -2.16 -1.52
N VAL A 181 -8.58 -2.98 -1.04
CA VAL A 181 -7.34 -2.54 -0.40
C VAL A 181 -6.25 -2.47 -1.45
N VAL A 182 -5.49 -1.37 -1.46
CA VAL A 182 -4.28 -1.26 -2.29
C VAL A 182 -3.21 -2.20 -1.72
N VAL A 183 -2.71 -3.10 -2.57
CA VAL A 183 -1.69 -4.11 -2.20
C VAL A 183 -0.35 -3.88 -2.90
N GLY A 184 -0.23 -2.77 -3.63
CA GLY A 184 1.00 -2.39 -4.30
C GLY A 184 0.72 -1.46 -5.46
N TYR A 185 1.79 -0.95 -6.04
CA TYR A 185 1.73 -0.17 -7.26
C TYR A 185 3.08 -0.20 -7.96
N ASP A 186 3.03 -0.13 -9.28
CA ASP A 186 4.21 -0.08 -10.11
C ASP A 186 4.16 1.20 -10.95
N TYR A 187 5.31 1.76 -11.27
CA TYR A 187 5.37 2.90 -12.19
C TYR A 187 6.66 2.88 -13.02
N PHE A 188 6.61 3.65 -14.09
CA PHE A 188 7.76 3.89 -14.96
C PHE A 188 8.07 5.39 -14.96
N SER A 189 9.24 5.76 -14.46
CA SER A 189 9.72 7.15 -14.54
C SER A 189 10.36 7.39 -15.90
N PRO A 190 9.74 8.19 -16.78
CA PRO A 190 10.15 8.27 -18.19
C PRO A 190 11.52 8.90 -18.40
N GLY A 191 11.91 9.87 -17.55
CA GLY A 191 13.14 10.65 -17.74
C GLY A 191 14.42 9.78 -17.73
N LEU A 192 14.52 8.85 -16.79
CA LEU A 192 15.65 7.90 -16.68
C LEU A 192 15.27 6.48 -17.11
N ARG A 193 14.06 6.30 -17.66
CA ARG A 193 13.48 5.00 -17.98
C ARG A 193 13.55 4.01 -16.82
N THR A 194 13.27 4.50 -15.63
CA THR A 194 13.40 3.72 -14.39
C THR A 194 12.10 3.00 -14.08
N ARG A 195 12.16 1.68 -13.95
CA ARG A 195 11.02 0.89 -13.45
C ARG A 195 11.08 0.84 -11.93
N VAL A 196 9.91 1.00 -11.32
CA VAL A 196 9.73 0.83 -9.88
C VAL A 196 8.55 -0.07 -9.66
N ILE A 197 8.73 -1.08 -8.81
CA ILE A 197 7.66 -1.97 -8.34
C ILE A 197 7.58 -1.86 -6.83
N ASN A 198 6.36 -1.82 -6.31
CA ASN A 198 6.10 -1.80 -4.87
C ASN A 198 5.16 -2.95 -4.52
N GLU A 199 5.65 -3.84 -3.68
CA GLU A 199 4.87 -4.96 -3.14
C GLU A 199 4.51 -4.64 -1.69
N PHE A 200 3.22 -4.67 -1.35
CA PHE A 200 2.74 -4.45 0.01
C PHE A 200 2.39 -5.76 0.68
N PHE A 201 2.56 -5.80 2.01
CA PHE A 201 2.19 -6.96 2.83
C PHE A 201 1.91 -6.52 4.26
N ASN A 202 1.15 -7.36 4.98
CA ASN A 202 0.69 -7.03 6.34
C ASN A 202 -0.03 -5.67 6.38
N THR A 203 -0.90 -5.44 5.37
CA THR A 203 -1.68 -4.21 5.25
C THR A 203 -2.82 -4.20 6.26
N GLN A 204 -2.91 -3.12 7.04
CA GLN A 204 -4.01 -2.81 7.92
C GLN A 204 -4.77 -1.63 7.33
N ALA A 205 -5.91 -1.91 6.70
CA ALA A 205 -6.79 -0.90 6.12
C ALA A 205 -7.99 -0.63 7.03
N LYS A 206 -8.37 0.63 7.17
CA LYS A 206 -9.63 1.04 7.80
C LYS A 206 -10.70 1.22 6.72
N GLU A 207 -11.97 1.06 7.11
CA GLU A 207 -13.12 1.37 6.25
C GLU A 207 -13.25 2.87 5.97
#